data_AF-A0A2J0KYM0-F1
#
_entry.id   AF-A0A2J0KYM0-F1
#
_cell.length_a   1.000
_cell.length_b   1.000
_cell.length_c   1.000
_cell.angle_alpha   90.00
_cell.angle_beta   90.00
_cell.angle_gamma   90.00
#
_symmetry.space_group_name_H-M   'P 1'
#
loop_
_entity.id
_entity.type
_entity.pdbx_description
1 polymer ?
#
loop_
_entity_poly.entity_id
_entity_poly.type
_entity_poly.pdbx_seq_one_letter_code
_entity_poly.pdbx_strand_id
1 'polypeptide(L)'
;MGKILLTPVVAFTVIYITMTLFSNLMARLSFKKGKRAEGTEKAYACGEDTQTNLVQPDYSQFFPFAFFFSILHVVALMIATVPIKTMGSVYIALVYILGAMVALSILFRR
;
A
#
# COMPACT_ATOMS: atom_id res chain seq x y z
N MET A 1 20.32 25.67 -7.53
CA MET A 1 19.01 26.00 -6.93
C MET A 1 17.79 25.41 -7.65
N GLY A 2 17.73 25.31 -8.99
CA GLY A 2 16.47 25.05 -9.73
C GLY A 2 15.86 23.63 -9.73
N LYS A 3 16.36 22.67 -8.94
CA LYS A 3 15.84 21.28 -8.94
C LYS A 3 15.27 20.79 -7.61
N ILE A 4 15.21 21.65 -6.60
CA ILE A 4 14.73 21.28 -5.25
C ILE A 4 13.26 20.83 -5.32
N LEU A 5 12.44 21.52 -6.13
CA LEU A 5 11.04 21.18 -6.40
C LEU A 5 10.83 19.79 -7.02
N LEU A 6 11.81 19.29 -7.78
CA LEU A 6 11.74 17.98 -8.46
C LEU A 6 12.31 16.83 -7.60
N THR A 7 12.77 17.11 -6.39
CA THR A 7 13.17 16.03 -5.48
C THR A 7 11.92 15.24 -5.05
N PRO A 8 11.97 13.90 -5.02
CA PRO A 8 10.77 13.07 -4.78
C PRO A 8 10.00 13.46 -3.51
N VAL A 9 10.72 13.75 -2.42
CA VAL A 9 10.12 14.14 -1.14
C VAL A 9 9.39 15.47 -1.23
N VAL A 10 10.01 16.47 -1.87
CA VAL A 10 9.41 17.81 -2.02
C VAL A 10 8.20 17.75 -2.96
N ALA A 11 8.35 17.10 -4.11
CA ALA A 11 7.27 16.95 -5.09
C ALA A 11 6.05 16.24 -4.48
N PHE A 12 6.27 15.12 -3.78
CA PHE A 12 5.21 14.40 -3.08
C PHE A 12 4.51 15.27 -2.03
N THR A 13 5.29 15.99 -1.22
CA THR A 13 4.76 16.86 -0.16
C THR A 13 3.89 17.98 -0.74
N VAL A 14 4.36 18.64 -1.80
CA VAL A 14 3.60 19.70 -2.47
C VAL A 14 2.28 19.16 -3.02
N ILE A 15 2.32 18.04 -3.76
CA ILE A 15 1.10 17.43 -4.33
C ILE A 15 0.13 17.02 -3.21
N TYR A 16 0.61 16.38 -2.16
CA TYR A 16 -0.20 15.96 -1.02
C TYR A 16 -0.90 17.14 -0.35
N ILE A 17 -0.16 18.23 -0.10
CA ILE A 17 -0.72 19.46 0.49
C ILE A 17 -1.76 20.07 -0.47
N THR A 18 -1.44 20.20 -1.75
CA THR A 18 -2.37 20.75 -2.75
C THR A 18 -3.66 19.93 -2.83
N MET A 19 -3.56 18.60 -2.87
CA MET A 19 -4.72 17.70 -2.91
C MET A 19 -5.56 17.81 -1.64
N THR A 20 -4.93 17.88 -0.48
CA THR A 20 -5.61 18.02 0.82
C THR A 20 -6.35 19.36 0.92
N LEU A 21 -5.69 20.46 0.53
CA LEU A 21 -6.30 21.79 0.50
C LEU A 21 -7.48 21.84 -0.47
N PHE A 22 -7.31 21.28 -1.67
CA PHE A 22 -8.36 21.20 -2.66
C PHE A 22 -9.55 20.37 -2.17
N SER A 23 -9.29 19.20 -1.60
CA SER A 23 -10.33 18.34 -1.00
C SER A 23 -11.11 19.08 0.10
N ASN A 24 -10.41 19.79 0.99
CA ASN A 24 -11.04 20.58 2.05
C ASN A 24 -11.85 21.76 1.49
N LEU A 25 -11.37 22.42 0.45
CA LEU A 25 -12.10 23.51 -0.21
C LEU A 25 -13.38 22.98 -0.87
N MET A 26 -13.29 21.86 -1.60
CA MET A 26 -14.45 21.21 -2.20
C MET A 26 -15.42 20.69 -1.14
N ALA A 27 -14.93 20.15 -0.02
CA ALA A 27 -15.76 19.71 1.09
C ALA A 27 -16.56 20.86 1.72
N ARG A 28 -16.01 22.09 1.74
CA ARG A 28 -16.73 23.29 2.19
C ARG A 28 -17.83 23.71 1.23
N LEU A 29 -17.64 23.51 -0.07
CA LEU A 29 -18.64 23.77 -1.11
C LEU A 29 -19.68 22.66 -1.23
N SER A 30 -19.37 21.46 -0.71
CA SER A 30 -20.27 20.32 -0.72
C SER A 30 -21.48 20.54 0.19
N PHE A 31 -22.59 19.89 -0.16
CA PHE A 31 -23.82 19.95 0.60
C PHE A 31 -23.59 19.39 2.02
N LYS A 32 -23.72 20.26 3.02
CA LYS A 32 -23.68 19.85 4.43
C LYS A 32 -25.05 19.29 4.79
N LYS A 33 -25.16 17.95 4.83
CA LYS A 33 -26.35 17.29 5.40
C LYS A 33 -26.56 17.78 6.83
N GLY A 34 -27.82 18.02 7.21
CA GLY A 34 -28.22 18.44 8.56
C GLY A 34 -27.93 17.37 9.63
N LYS A 35 -28.66 17.39 10.76
CA LYS A 35 -28.50 16.38 11.82
C LYS A 35 -28.48 14.97 11.22
N ARG A 36 -27.40 14.23 11.49
CA ARG A 36 -27.27 12.82 11.11
C ARG A 36 -28.41 12.05 11.78
N ALA A 37 -29.13 11.24 11.00
CA ALA A 37 -30.18 10.38 11.53
C ALA A 37 -29.55 9.30 12.43
N GLU A 38 -30.32 8.78 13.37
CA GLU A 38 -29.87 7.67 14.21
C GLU A 38 -29.48 6.48 13.32
N GLY A 39 -28.32 5.87 13.60
CA GLY A 39 -27.83 4.72 12.85
C GLY A 39 -26.94 5.02 11.64
N THR A 40 -26.73 6.28 11.22
CA THR A 40 -25.89 6.57 10.03
C THR A 40 -24.42 6.19 10.18
N GLU A 41 -23.95 6.04 11.42
CA GLU A 41 -22.57 5.64 11.74
C GLU A 41 -22.48 4.21 12.28
N LYS A 42 -23.60 3.49 12.36
CA LYS A 42 -23.58 2.07 12.76
C LYS A 42 -22.98 1.24 11.62
N ALA A 43 -22.19 0.24 11.98
CA ALA A 43 -21.68 -0.73 11.03
C ALA A 43 -22.86 -1.42 10.31
N TYR A 44 -22.72 -1.67 9.01
CA TYR A 44 -23.77 -2.35 8.27
C TYR A 44 -23.85 -3.81 8.71
N ALA A 45 -24.98 -4.17 9.31
CA ALA A 45 -25.26 -5.53 9.78
C ALA A 45 -26.68 -5.96 9.42
N CYS A 46 -27.17 -5.57 8.24
CA CYS A 46 -28.52 -5.90 7.78
C CYS A 46 -29.66 -5.49 8.74
N GLY A 47 -29.42 -4.49 9.61
CA GLY A 47 -30.38 -4.02 10.62
C GLY A 47 -30.26 -4.71 11.98
N GLU A 48 -29.32 -5.63 12.17
CA GLU A 48 -29.02 -6.26 13.46
C GLU A 48 -28.08 -5.38 14.31
N ASP A 49 -28.27 -5.40 15.63
CA ASP A 49 -27.32 -4.78 16.54
C ASP A 49 -26.12 -5.72 16.75
N THR A 50 -24.97 -5.35 16.17
CA THR A 50 -23.73 -6.09 16.37
C THR A 50 -23.07 -5.68 17.68
N GLN A 51 -22.80 -6.66 18.55
CA GLN A 51 -22.09 -6.40 19.81
C GLN A 51 -20.60 -6.12 19.60
N THR A 52 -20.05 -6.55 18.46
CA THR A 52 -18.62 -6.43 18.15
C THR A 52 -18.44 -5.78 16.78
N ASN A 53 -17.90 -4.56 16.77
CA ASN A 53 -17.52 -3.84 15.54
C ASN A 53 -16.27 -4.45 14.85
N LEU A 54 -15.65 -5.46 15.46
CA LEU A 54 -14.38 -6.06 15.03
C LEU A 54 -14.58 -7.56 14.82
N VAL A 55 -15.29 -7.92 13.76
CA VAL A 55 -15.21 -9.28 13.23
C VAL A 55 -13.77 -9.45 12.74
N GLN A 56 -13.04 -10.45 13.26
CA GLN A 56 -11.74 -10.86 12.73
C GLN A 56 -11.98 -11.97 11.69
N PRO A 57 -12.14 -11.64 10.40
CA PRO A 57 -12.22 -12.66 9.38
C PRO A 57 -10.92 -13.45 9.32
N ASP A 58 -11.04 -14.75 9.02
CA ASP A 58 -9.88 -15.60 8.83
C ASP A 58 -9.17 -15.25 7.51
N TYR A 59 -7.99 -14.65 7.61
CA TYR A 59 -7.12 -14.34 6.48
C TYR A 59 -6.04 -15.40 6.25
N SER A 60 -6.12 -16.58 6.88
CA SER A 60 -5.16 -17.67 6.68
C SER A 60 -4.94 -18.01 5.21
N GLN A 61 -6.01 -17.97 4.39
CA GLN A 61 -5.93 -18.21 2.95
C GLN A 61 -5.33 -17.04 2.18
N PHE A 62 -5.47 -15.81 2.66
CA PHE A 62 -4.93 -14.60 2.02
C PHE A 62 -3.45 -14.38 2.35
N PHE A 63 -2.99 -14.88 3.50
CA PHE A 63 -1.64 -14.70 4.01
C PHE A 63 -0.54 -15.09 2.99
N PRO A 64 -0.59 -16.24 2.31
CA PRO A 64 0.43 -16.59 1.31
C PRO A 64 0.47 -15.63 0.12
N PHE A 65 -0.67 -15.08 -0.30
CA PHE A 65 -0.72 -14.13 -1.42
C PHE A 65 -0.06 -12.79 -1.06
N ALA A 66 -0.28 -12.31 0.17
CA ALA A 66 0.36 -11.09 0.64
C ALA A 66 1.90 -11.23 0.65
N PHE A 67 2.41 -12.32 1.21
CA PHE A 67 3.86 -12.58 1.25
C PHE A 67 4.47 -12.84 -0.13
N PHE A 68 3.77 -13.57 -0.99
CA PHE A 68 4.17 -13.77 -2.39
C PHE A 68 4.37 -12.41 -3.08
N PHE A 69 3.39 -11.51 -2.96
CA PHE A 69 3.47 -10.18 -3.54
C PHE A 69 4.63 -9.38 -2.95
N SER A 70 4.81 -9.38 -1.63
CA SER A 70 5.91 -8.66 -0.98
C SER A 70 7.29 -9.15 -1.43
N ILE A 71 7.51 -10.46 -1.52
CA ILE A 71 8.78 -11.06 -1.97
C ILE A 71 9.06 -10.65 -3.41
N LEU A 72 8.08 -10.83 -4.32
CA LEU A 72 8.25 -10.47 -5.72
C LEU A 72 8.43 -8.96 -5.91
N HIS A 73 7.75 -8.13 -5.13
CA HIS A 73 7.87 -6.68 -5.21
C HIS A 73 9.28 -6.21 -4.89
N VAL A 74 9.90 -6.75 -3.84
CA VAL A 74 11.29 -6.42 -3.47
C VAL A 74 12.26 -6.87 -4.56
N VAL A 75 12.09 -8.07 -5.11
CA VAL A 75 12.95 -8.57 -6.20
C VAL A 75 12.79 -7.74 -7.46
N ALA A 76 11.56 -7.41 -7.85
CA ALA A 76 11.30 -6.56 -9.02
C ALA A 76 11.95 -5.18 -8.85
N LEU A 77 11.82 -4.56 -7.67
CA LEU A 77 12.46 -3.27 -7.37
C LEU A 77 13.99 -3.37 -7.46
N MET A 78 14.59 -4.42 -6.90
CA MET A 78 16.03 -4.61 -6.97
C MET A 78 16.51 -4.83 -8.40
N ILE A 79 15.89 -5.73 -9.17
CA ILE A 79 16.28 -6.00 -10.56
C ILE A 79 16.13 -4.73 -11.41
N ALA A 80 15.05 -3.97 -11.24
CA ALA A 80 14.80 -2.76 -12.02
C ALA A 80 15.77 -1.61 -11.71
N THR A 81 16.36 -1.58 -10.51
CA THR A 81 17.23 -0.48 -10.06
C THR A 81 18.73 -0.82 -10.13
N VAL A 82 19.08 -2.09 -10.32
CA VAL A 82 20.47 -2.54 -10.44
C VAL A 82 21.14 -1.95 -11.69
N PRO A 83 22.28 -1.23 -11.55
CA PRO A 83 22.96 -0.65 -12.70
C PRO A 83 23.72 -1.71 -13.50
N ILE A 84 23.48 -1.83 -14.81
CA ILE A 84 24.03 -2.91 -15.68
C ILE A 84 25.56 -2.78 -15.91
N LYS A 85 26.19 -1.70 -15.44
CA LYS A 85 27.57 -1.33 -15.83
C LYS A 85 28.69 -2.17 -15.19
N THR A 86 28.41 -2.93 -14.12
CA THR A 86 29.45 -3.62 -13.34
C THR A 86 29.10 -5.10 -13.16
N MET A 87 30.04 -6.02 -13.34
CA MET A 87 29.77 -7.46 -13.14
C MET A 87 29.24 -7.79 -11.73
N GLY A 88 29.72 -7.08 -10.71
CA GLY A 88 29.24 -7.19 -9.32
C GLY A 88 27.75 -6.90 -9.13
N SER A 89 27.16 -6.04 -9.95
CA SER A 89 25.75 -5.66 -9.83
C SER A 89 24.82 -6.77 -10.35
N VAL A 90 25.25 -7.50 -11.37
CA VAL A 90 24.55 -8.68 -11.91
C VAL A 90 24.52 -9.81 -10.87
N TYR A 91 25.61 -10.03 -10.14
CA TYR A 91 25.65 -11.02 -9.06
C TYR A 91 24.63 -10.73 -7.95
N ILE A 92 24.48 -9.46 -7.56
CA ILE A 92 23.48 -9.06 -6.55
C ILE A 92 22.06 -9.37 -7.04
N ALA A 93 21.74 -9.05 -8.29
CA ALA A 93 20.42 -9.37 -8.86
C ALA A 93 20.16 -10.89 -8.85
N LEU A 94 21.15 -11.71 -9.22
CA LEU A 94 21.06 -13.17 -9.17
C LEU A 94 20.83 -13.70 -7.75
N VAL A 95 21.54 -13.17 -6.75
CA VAL A 95 21.35 -13.55 -5.34
C VAL A 95 19.92 -13.25 -4.88
N TYR A 96 19.37 -12.10 -5.25
CA TYR A 96 17.98 -11.75 -4.91
C TYR A 96 16.96 -12.68 -5.57
N ILE A 97 17.19 -13.07 -6.83
CA ILE A 97 16.33 -14.04 -7.54
C ILE A 97 16.36 -15.40 -6.84
N LEU A 98 17.55 -15.91 -6.53
CA LEU A 98 17.71 -17.19 -5.83
C LEU A 98 17.10 -17.14 -4.43
N GLY A 99 17.30 -16.04 -3.70
CA GLY A 99 16.69 -15.81 -2.40
C GLY A 99 15.16 -15.83 -2.46
N ALA A 100 14.56 -15.21 -3.48
CA ALA A 100 13.12 -15.28 -3.70
C ALA A 100 12.64 -16.69 -4.06
N MET A 101 13.38 -17.45 -4.87
CA MET A 101 13.03 -18.85 -5.15
C MET A 101 12.98 -19.69 -3.87
N VAL A 102 13.95 -19.51 -2.97
CA VAL A 102 13.98 -20.18 -1.66
C VAL A 102 12.84 -19.69 -0.76
N ALA A 103 12.60 -18.38 -0.69
CA ALA A 103 11.53 -17.82 0.14
C ALA A 103 10.15 -18.29 -0.33
N LEU A 104 9.91 -18.32 -1.65
CA LEU A 104 8.68 -18.81 -2.24
C LEU A 104 8.51 -20.32 -2.06
N SER A 105 9.59 -21.11 -2.17
CA SER A 105 9.51 -22.54 -1.92
C SER A 105 9.15 -22.85 -0.46
N ILE A 106 9.70 -22.10 0.50
CA ILE A 106 9.32 -22.20 1.91
C ILE A 106 7.87 -21.76 2.12
N LEU A 107 7.44 -20.65 1.51
CA LEU A 107 6.09 -20.10 1.67
C LEU A 107 5.00 -21.07 1.17
N PHE A 108 5.26 -21.79 0.08
CA PHE A 108 4.33 -22.78 -0.47
C PHE A 108 4.55 -24.20 0.04
N ARG A 109 5.56 -24.42 0.90
CA ARG A 109 5.77 -25.70 1.56
C ARG A 109 4.74 -25.85 2.67
N ARG A 110 3.68 -26.61 2.40
CA ARG A 110 2.71 -27.06 3.40
C ARG A 110 3.33 -28.11 4.31
#